data_AF-A0A0K6G274-F1
#
_entry.id   AF-A0A0K6G274-F1
#
_cell.length_a   1.000
_cell.length_b   1.000
_cell.length_c   1.000
_cell.angle_alpha   90.00
_cell.angle_beta   90.00
_cell.angle_gamma   90.00
#
_symmetry.space_group_name_H-M   'P 1'
#
loop_
_entity.id
_entity.type
_entity.pdbx_description
1 polymer ?
#
loop_
_entity_poly.entity_id
_entity_poly.type
_entity_poly.pdbx_seq_one_letter_code
_entity_poly.pdbx_strand_id
1 'polypeptide(L)'
;MSSVYDSDDQREDENSHYELARGRPSKRGRTDTSRKKAPRKKHIKGKQGGLEGVMKVPIEVFTEIAHYLNPADLLSLVQTNKFFRSMLLNRSAVLIWQRSLGNVPGLPPCPTRMIEPQYAALLYSKHCTAGPIFTRATILETVQLDDLENFIPFTTILKGKKLGSKTPIYCLRAQKAKFDRVKEEFVNNNDGKGLDEWKLQQLSYWKTQRQEGDQLLKYFDSVAASRSDELQVLKLERKERIHERLRALGWENRYLDCPGNSEHFKKKWSSLVEVAKPLTERIWTNLLPKLTRLLEENRGQVEIYEQEQRQYERQRKVEELLGEFTRVSNPY
;
A
#
# COMPACT_ATOMS: atom_id res chain seq x y z
N MET A 1 -50.31 -3.11 24.05
CA MET A 1 -49.24 -2.21 24.56
C MET A 1 -48.92 -1.23 23.42
N SER A 2 -49.73 -0.19 23.19
CA SER A 2 -49.70 1.17 23.80
C SER A 2 -48.31 1.82 23.69
N SER A 3 -48.06 2.82 22.83
CA SER A 3 -48.50 4.26 22.79
C SER A 3 -47.41 5.18 23.37
N VAL A 4 -46.60 5.90 22.55
CA VAL A 4 -46.58 7.35 22.17
C VAL A 4 -46.21 8.39 23.27
N TYR A 5 -45.38 9.39 22.88
CA TYR A 5 -45.08 10.74 23.44
C TYR A 5 -44.07 10.84 24.63
N ASP A 6 -43.18 11.84 24.84
CA ASP A 6 -42.65 13.03 24.12
C ASP A 6 -41.49 13.68 24.92
N SER A 7 -40.51 14.27 24.22
CA SER A 7 -39.89 15.62 24.35
C SER A 7 -39.14 16.21 25.58
N ASP A 8 -38.42 17.29 25.20
CA ASP A 8 -37.59 18.33 25.88
C ASP A 8 -36.08 18.02 25.91
N ASP A 9 -35.21 18.57 25.05
CA ASP A 9 -34.93 19.93 24.53
C ASP A 9 -34.42 20.94 25.58
N GLN A 10 -33.18 21.39 25.38
CA GLN A 10 -32.69 22.74 25.70
C GLN A 10 -31.32 22.96 25.05
N ARG A 11 -31.36 23.69 23.92
CA ARG A 11 -30.27 24.52 23.41
C ARG A 11 -30.35 25.88 24.09
N GLU A 12 -29.20 26.50 24.36
CA GLU A 12 -29.10 27.95 24.47
C GLU A 12 -28.16 28.46 23.37
N ASP A 13 -28.77 29.21 22.45
CA ASP A 13 -28.16 30.16 21.52
C ASP A 13 -28.00 31.52 22.24
N GLU A 14 -27.02 32.31 21.82
CA GLU A 14 -27.18 33.66 21.23
C GLU A 14 -25.88 34.48 21.40
N ASN A 15 -25.16 34.82 20.32
CA ASN A 15 -25.39 35.94 19.37
C ASN A 15 -25.01 37.30 20.02
N SER A 16 -24.45 38.33 19.41
CA SER A 16 -23.99 38.76 18.08
C SER A 16 -22.94 39.88 18.38
N HIS A 17 -22.08 40.35 17.50
CA HIS A 17 -22.44 41.41 16.55
C HIS A 17 -21.18 41.96 15.85
N TYR A 18 -21.38 42.34 14.61
CA TYR A 18 -20.50 42.83 13.56
C TYR A 18 -19.84 44.20 13.83
N GLU A 19 -18.69 44.46 13.19
CA GLU A 19 -18.52 45.63 12.31
C GLU A 19 -17.26 45.55 11.42
N LEU A 20 -17.40 46.07 10.19
CA LEU A 20 -16.49 46.01 9.06
C LEU A 20 -15.50 47.18 9.02
N ALA A 21 -14.28 46.85 8.59
CA ALA A 21 -13.34 47.66 7.78
C ALA A 21 -12.82 49.01 8.33
N ARG A 22 -11.48 49.14 8.36
CA ARG A 22 -10.71 50.23 7.70
C ARG A 22 -9.20 50.12 7.96
N GLY A 23 -8.41 50.31 6.90
CA GLY A 23 -7.12 51.01 6.95
C GLY A 23 -5.85 50.21 7.22
N ARG A 24 -5.06 49.99 6.15
CA ARG A 24 -3.61 49.78 6.23
C ARG A 24 -2.94 51.10 6.65
N PRO A 25 -1.94 51.08 7.55
CA PRO A 25 -0.88 52.08 7.51
C PRO A 25 0.46 51.52 7.05
N SER A 26 1.20 52.43 6.42
CA SER A 26 2.47 52.29 5.72
C SER A 26 3.70 52.11 6.63
N LYS A 27 4.79 51.67 6.00
CA LYS A 27 6.18 51.59 6.49
C LYS A 27 6.64 52.78 7.35
N ARG A 28 7.30 52.47 8.47
CA ARG A 28 8.46 53.13 9.11
C ARG A 28 8.87 52.19 10.26
N GLY A 29 10.12 51.94 10.64
CA GLY A 29 11.46 52.35 10.27
C GLY A 29 12.34 51.63 11.30
N ARG A 30 13.46 51.04 10.87
CA ARG A 30 14.39 50.29 11.74
C ARG A 30 14.87 51.15 12.92
N THR A 31 14.85 50.60 14.13
CA THR A 31 15.88 50.86 15.14
C THR A 31 16.34 49.55 15.76
N ASP A 32 17.65 49.37 15.65
CA ASP A 32 18.46 48.27 16.12
C ASP A 32 18.77 48.46 17.60
N THR A 33 18.40 47.49 18.44
CA THR A 33 19.10 47.24 19.71
C THR A 33 19.32 45.74 19.87
N SER A 34 20.31 45.26 19.14
CA SER A 34 20.80 43.89 19.25
C SER A 34 21.25 43.53 20.68
N ARG A 35 20.60 42.51 21.27
CA ARG A 35 21.24 41.56 22.19
C ARG A 35 21.18 40.19 21.53
N LYS A 36 22.16 39.90 20.66
CA LYS A 36 22.29 38.59 20.01
C LYS A 36 22.67 37.54 21.05
N LYS A 37 21.70 36.77 21.56
CA LYS A 37 21.99 35.47 22.15
C LYS A 37 22.51 34.55 21.04
N ALA A 38 23.71 34.01 21.21
CA ALA A 38 24.31 33.07 20.25
C ALA A 38 23.37 31.86 20.02
N PRO A 39 23.20 31.39 18.78
CA PRO A 39 22.37 30.23 18.51
C PRO A 39 23.03 28.99 19.11
N ARG A 40 22.33 28.31 20.03
CA ARG A 40 22.75 27.01 20.56
C ARG A 40 22.86 26.01 19.39
N LYS A 41 24.08 25.58 19.08
CA LYS A 41 24.32 24.51 18.09
C LYS A 41 23.61 23.25 18.56
N LYS A 42 22.62 22.77 17.79
CA LYS A 42 22.03 21.45 18.01
C LYS A 42 23.12 20.42 17.75
N HIS A 43 23.43 19.60 18.73
CA HIS A 43 24.38 18.50 18.59
C HIS A 43 23.75 17.42 17.69
N ILE A 44 24.05 17.43 16.39
CA ILE A 44 23.66 16.35 15.49
C ILE A 44 24.54 15.15 15.85
N LYS A 45 23.93 14.05 16.30
CA LYS A 45 24.63 12.81 16.61
C LYS A 45 25.00 12.12 15.28
N GLY A 46 26.25 12.22 14.87
CA GLY A 46 26.80 11.58 13.66
C GLY A 46 28.05 12.29 13.13
N LYS A 47 28.99 11.54 12.54
CA LYS A 47 30.14 12.13 11.84
C LYS A 47 29.61 12.87 10.59
N GLN A 48 29.56 14.20 10.63
CA GLN A 48 29.39 14.98 9.39
C GLN A 48 30.58 14.70 8.47
N GLY A 49 30.33 14.50 7.17
CA GLY A 49 31.38 14.36 6.15
C GLY A 49 31.81 12.94 5.78
N GLY A 50 31.26 11.88 6.39
CA GLY A 50 31.62 10.49 6.03
C GLY A 50 31.37 10.10 4.56
N LEU A 51 30.43 10.79 3.90
CA LEU A 51 30.09 10.61 2.48
C LEU A 51 30.69 11.69 1.56
N GLU A 52 31.53 12.58 2.09
CA GLU A 52 32.18 13.62 1.27
C GLU A 52 33.05 12.99 0.16
N GLY A 53 33.67 11.84 0.46
CA GLY A 53 34.47 11.09 -0.51
C GLY A 53 33.66 10.62 -1.71
N VAL A 54 32.42 10.16 -1.52
CA VAL A 54 31.55 9.68 -2.61
C VAL A 54 31.20 10.81 -3.58
N MET A 55 31.10 12.06 -3.10
CA MET A 55 30.86 13.23 -3.96
C MET A 55 32.12 13.69 -4.72
N LYS A 56 33.29 13.19 -4.35
CA LYS A 56 34.59 13.47 -5.01
C LYS A 56 35.00 12.38 -6.00
N VAL A 57 34.26 11.28 -6.08
CA VAL A 57 34.49 10.21 -7.04
C VAL A 57 34.15 10.72 -8.46
N PRO A 58 34.96 10.41 -9.48
CA PRO A 58 34.63 10.72 -10.88
C PRO A 58 33.26 10.17 -11.25
N ILE A 59 32.52 10.92 -12.08
CA ILE A 59 31.16 10.56 -12.48
C ILE A 59 31.11 9.17 -13.10
N GLU A 60 32.12 8.80 -13.88
CA GLU A 60 32.24 7.51 -14.56
C GLU A 60 32.27 6.34 -13.56
N VAL A 61 33.08 6.48 -12.50
CA VAL A 61 33.18 5.46 -11.45
C VAL A 61 31.86 5.37 -10.67
N PHE A 62 31.23 6.51 -10.39
CA PHE A 62 29.89 6.48 -9.79
C PHE A 62 28.87 5.81 -10.69
N THR A 63 28.89 6.09 -12.01
CA THR A 63 27.94 5.45 -12.94
C THR A 63 28.13 3.94 -12.97
N GLU A 64 29.37 3.45 -12.90
CA GLU A 64 29.64 2.02 -12.83
C GLU A 64 29.01 1.38 -11.58
N ILE A 65 29.19 2.01 -10.42
CA ILE A 65 28.55 1.56 -9.17
C ILE A 65 27.02 1.62 -9.30
N ALA A 66 26.49 2.70 -9.89
CA ALA A 66 25.07 2.94 -10.00
C ALA A 66 24.33 1.89 -10.85
N HIS A 67 25.02 1.25 -11.81
CA HIS A 67 24.44 0.14 -12.59
C HIS A 67 24.08 -1.08 -11.75
N TYR A 68 24.72 -1.29 -10.60
CA TYR A 68 24.45 -2.42 -9.69
C TYR A 68 23.44 -2.09 -8.60
N LEU A 69 23.00 -0.83 -8.48
CA LEU A 69 22.06 -0.43 -7.44
C LEU A 69 20.63 -0.87 -7.76
N ASN A 70 19.83 -1.09 -6.71
CA ASN A 70 18.39 -1.27 -6.85
C ASN A 70 17.73 0.07 -7.23
N PRO A 71 16.65 0.08 -8.04
CA PRO A 71 15.96 1.32 -8.40
C PRO A 71 15.46 2.12 -7.20
N ALA A 72 15.12 1.46 -6.08
CA ALA A 72 14.74 2.12 -4.84
C ALA A 72 15.89 2.93 -4.22
N ASP A 73 17.12 2.45 -4.35
CA ASP A 73 18.32 3.12 -3.84
C ASP A 73 18.66 4.33 -4.72
N LEU A 74 18.58 4.18 -6.05
CA LEU A 74 18.73 5.31 -6.97
C LEU A 74 17.71 6.41 -6.70
N LEU A 75 16.45 6.03 -6.45
CA LEU A 75 15.40 6.96 -6.09
C LEU A 75 15.72 7.68 -4.77
N SER A 76 16.25 6.96 -3.78
CA SER A 76 16.69 7.55 -2.50
C SER A 76 17.82 8.55 -2.70
N LEU A 77 18.78 8.29 -3.59
CA LEU A 77 19.85 9.23 -3.94
C LEU A 77 19.30 10.50 -4.61
N VAL A 78 18.36 10.35 -5.54
CA VAL A 78 17.66 11.47 -6.21
C VAL A 78 16.89 12.35 -5.22
N GLN A 79 16.30 11.75 -4.19
CA GLN A 79 15.50 12.48 -3.20
C GLN A 79 16.33 13.16 -2.12
N THR A 80 17.48 12.59 -1.76
CA THR A 80 18.30 13.05 -0.63
C THR A 80 19.41 14.03 -1.01
N ASN A 81 19.81 14.11 -2.29
CA ASN A 81 20.95 14.93 -2.71
C ASN A 81 20.71 15.66 -4.05
N LYS A 82 20.96 16.98 -4.06
CA LYS A 82 20.80 17.83 -5.26
C LYS A 82 21.76 17.45 -6.40
N PHE A 83 22.99 17.04 -6.09
CA PHE A 83 23.96 16.60 -7.09
C PHE A 83 23.46 15.34 -7.81
N PHE A 84 23.14 14.29 -7.04
CA PHE A 84 22.61 13.04 -7.59
C PHE A 84 21.28 13.27 -8.33
N ARG A 85 20.41 14.14 -7.82
CA ARG A 85 19.19 14.54 -8.52
C ARG A 85 19.47 15.12 -9.91
N SER A 86 20.40 16.08 -10.01
CA SER A 86 20.73 16.73 -11.29
C SER A 86 21.35 15.76 -12.28
N MET A 87 22.14 14.81 -11.80
CA MET A 87 22.84 13.83 -12.64
C MET A 87 21.93 12.68 -13.07
N LEU A 88 21.22 12.05 -12.14
CA LEU A 88 20.39 10.86 -12.39
C LEU A 88 19.06 11.18 -13.09
N LEU A 89 18.57 12.42 -13.02
CA LEU A 89 17.39 12.83 -13.80
C LEU A 89 17.74 13.45 -15.17
N ASN A 90 19.02 13.50 -15.52
CA ASN A 90 19.45 13.88 -16.86
C ASN A 90 19.22 12.72 -17.85
N ARG A 91 18.95 13.04 -19.11
CA ARG A 91 18.80 12.06 -20.20
C ARG A 91 20.04 11.17 -20.37
N SER A 92 21.23 11.64 -20.01
CA SER A 92 22.46 10.82 -20.04
C SER A 92 22.43 9.62 -19.08
N ALA A 93 21.58 9.64 -18.04
CA ALA A 93 21.48 8.59 -17.04
C ALA A 93 20.48 7.47 -17.41
N VAL A 94 19.87 7.49 -18.61
CA VAL A 94 18.86 6.50 -19.03
C VAL A 94 19.38 5.06 -18.89
N LEU A 95 20.61 4.78 -19.34
CA LEU A 95 21.20 3.45 -19.24
C LEU A 95 21.40 2.98 -17.79
N ILE A 96 21.67 3.92 -16.87
CA ILE A 96 21.81 3.62 -15.44
C ILE A 96 20.49 3.08 -14.90
N TRP A 97 19.38 3.76 -15.21
CA TRP A 97 18.05 3.33 -14.78
C TRP A 97 17.61 2.04 -15.46
N GLN A 98 17.87 1.86 -16.76
CA GLN A 98 17.53 0.62 -17.47
C GLN A 98 18.25 -0.58 -16.87
N ARG A 99 19.57 -0.47 -16.59
CA ARG A 99 20.31 -1.56 -15.94
C ARG A 99 19.84 -1.79 -14.51
N SER A 100 19.61 -0.73 -13.75
CA SER A 100 19.11 -0.83 -12.37
C SER A 100 17.75 -1.53 -12.31
N LEU A 101 16.81 -1.20 -13.20
CA LEU A 101 15.52 -1.88 -13.33
C LEU A 101 15.70 -3.35 -13.75
N GLY A 102 16.64 -3.63 -14.64
CA GLY A 102 16.99 -4.99 -15.07
C GLY A 102 17.55 -5.88 -13.96
N ASN A 103 18.06 -5.30 -12.86
CA ASN A 103 18.50 -6.06 -11.68
C ASN A 103 17.33 -6.60 -10.85
N VAL A 104 16.08 -6.20 -11.13
CA VAL A 104 14.90 -6.65 -10.39
C VAL A 104 14.30 -7.88 -11.08
N PRO A 105 14.39 -9.08 -10.47
CA PRO A 105 13.91 -10.31 -11.11
C PRO A 105 12.41 -10.27 -11.39
N GLY A 106 12.01 -10.63 -12.60
CA GLY A 106 10.60 -10.72 -13.00
C GLY A 106 9.88 -9.38 -13.21
N LEU A 107 10.57 -8.24 -13.05
CA LEU A 107 9.99 -6.92 -13.29
C LEU A 107 9.70 -6.73 -14.79
N PRO A 108 8.49 -6.31 -15.18
CA PRO A 108 8.20 -6.02 -16.57
C PRO A 108 8.96 -4.78 -17.06
N PRO A 109 9.17 -4.64 -18.38
CA PRO A 109 9.85 -3.48 -18.94
C PRO A 109 9.10 -2.18 -18.62
N CYS A 110 9.82 -1.06 -18.68
CA CYS A 110 9.24 0.26 -18.49
C CYS A 110 8.09 0.49 -19.50
N PRO A 111 6.88 0.88 -19.06
CA PRO A 111 5.75 1.13 -19.96
C PRO A 111 6.08 2.15 -21.04
N THR A 112 5.51 1.98 -22.25
CA THR A 112 5.88 2.74 -23.46
C THR A 112 5.81 4.27 -23.30
N ARG A 113 4.92 4.79 -22.44
CA ARG A 113 4.75 6.24 -22.19
C ARG A 113 5.26 6.70 -20.83
N MET A 114 6.10 5.89 -20.19
CA MET A 114 6.75 6.21 -18.95
C MET A 114 8.27 6.17 -19.16
N ILE A 115 8.97 7.08 -18.49
CA ILE A 115 10.43 7.03 -18.43
C ILE A 115 10.86 6.24 -17.19
N GLU A 116 12.04 5.65 -17.22
CA GLU A 116 12.54 4.74 -16.20
C GLU A 116 12.56 5.34 -14.77
N PRO A 117 12.95 6.62 -14.55
CA PRO A 117 12.87 7.22 -13.23
C PRO A 117 11.43 7.36 -12.71
N GLN A 118 10.46 7.62 -13.60
CA GLN A 118 9.04 7.67 -13.24
C GLN A 118 8.51 6.27 -12.90
N TYR A 119 8.98 5.25 -13.63
CA TYR A 119 8.62 3.87 -13.37
C TYR A 119 9.19 3.38 -12.04
N ALA A 120 10.46 3.65 -11.75
CA ALA A 120 11.04 3.39 -10.44
C ALA A 120 10.30 4.13 -9.31
N ALA A 121 9.90 5.39 -9.54
CA ALA A 121 9.08 6.12 -8.58
C ALA A 121 7.71 5.47 -8.37
N LEU A 122 7.05 4.98 -9.43
CA LEU A 122 5.77 4.26 -9.31
C LEU A 122 5.91 3.00 -8.44
N LEU A 123 7.01 2.26 -8.59
CA LEU A 123 7.26 1.00 -7.89
C LEU A 123 7.64 1.20 -6.42
N TYR A 124 8.49 2.18 -6.11
CA TYR A 124 9.20 2.25 -4.82
C TYR A 124 8.90 3.52 -4.01
N SER A 125 8.28 4.54 -4.60
CA SER A 125 7.91 5.75 -3.87
C SER A 125 6.66 5.55 -3.03
N LYS A 126 6.61 6.19 -1.86
CA LYS A 126 5.37 6.37 -1.09
C LYS A 126 4.60 7.62 -1.50
N HIS A 127 5.20 8.46 -2.34
CA HIS A 127 4.64 9.69 -2.83
C HIS A 127 4.02 9.48 -4.20
N CYS A 128 2.78 9.92 -4.35
CA CYS A 128 2.14 10.04 -5.64
C CYS A 128 2.87 11.11 -6.46
N THR A 129 3.43 10.73 -7.62
CA THR A 129 4.04 11.67 -8.57
C THR A 129 3.00 12.45 -9.37
N ALA A 130 1.72 12.07 -9.30
CA ALA A 130 0.59 12.92 -9.70
C ALA A 130 0.31 13.96 -8.59
N GLY A 131 1.22 14.91 -8.41
CA GLY A 131 1.02 16.04 -7.49
C GLY A 131 -0.10 16.98 -7.97
N PRO A 132 -0.89 17.57 -7.05
CA PRO A 132 -2.16 18.21 -7.36
C PRO A 132 -1.93 19.62 -7.92
N ILE A 133 -2.17 19.79 -9.22
CA ILE A 133 -2.68 21.07 -9.70
C ILE A 133 -4.12 20.84 -10.14
N PHE A 134 -4.96 20.38 -9.20
CA PHE A 134 -6.40 20.48 -9.35
C PHE A 134 -6.74 21.97 -9.27
N THR A 135 -7.04 22.60 -10.39
CA THR A 135 -7.88 23.79 -10.36
C THR A 135 -9.27 23.36 -9.96
N ARG A 136 -9.93 24.17 -9.13
CA ARG A 136 -11.38 24.29 -9.18
C ARG A 136 -11.72 24.50 -10.65
N ALA A 137 -12.37 23.52 -11.30
CA ALA A 137 -12.99 23.77 -12.59
C ALA A 137 -14.05 24.83 -12.29
N THR A 138 -13.71 26.10 -12.44
CA THR A 138 -14.68 27.17 -12.48
C THR A 138 -15.71 26.71 -13.50
N ILE A 139 -16.96 26.65 -13.07
CA ILE A 139 -18.13 26.30 -13.88
C ILE A 139 -18.15 27.26 -15.06
N LEU A 140 -17.51 26.88 -16.15
CA LEU A 140 -17.64 27.49 -17.45
C LEU A 140 -17.55 26.33 -18.43
N GLU A 141 -18.72 26.01 -18.96
CA GLU A 141 -19.05 25.00 -19.97
C GLU A 141 -19.20 23.55 -19.48
N THR A 142 -20.46 23.16 -19.34
CA THR A 142 -20.91 21.80 -19.61
C THR A 142 -20.60 21.50 -21.07
N VAL A 143 -19.45 20.89 -21.34
CA VAL A 143 -19.23 20.25 -22.63
C VAL A 143 -20.09 18.99 -22.64
N GLN A 144 -20.98 18.84 -23.62
CA GLN A 144 -21.57 17.54 -23.93
C GLN A 144 -20.41 16.59 -24.23
N LEU A 145 -20.15 15.67 -23.31
CA LEU A 145 -19.02 14.74 -23.34
C LEU A 145 -19.37 13.43 -24.05
N ASP A 146 -20.61 13.30 -24.53
CA ASP A 146 -21.26 12.04 -24.88
C ASP A 146 -20.51 11.25 -25.98
N ASP A 147 -19.78 11.91 -26.90
CA ASP A 147 -19.07 11.23 -28.00
C ASP A 147 -17.59 10.90 -27.74
N LEU A 148 -16.96 11.52 -26.73
CA LEU A 148 -15.52 11.35 -26.45
C LEU A 148 -15.23 10.68 -25.11
N GLU A 149 -16.22 10.51 -24.24
CA GLU A 149 -16.09 9.92 -22.91
C GLU A 149 -15.45 8.51 -22.92
N ASN A 150 -15.77 7.72 -23.95
CA ASN A 150 -15.20 6.38 -24.16
C ASN A 150 -13.76 6.37 -24.66
N PHE A 151 -13.16 7.53 -24.95
CA PHE A 151 -11.79 7.70 -25.46
C PHE A 151 -10.90 8.53 -24.52
N ILE A 152 -11.34 8.71 -23.25
CA ILE A 152 -10.55 9.26 -22.14
C ILE A 152 -10.30 8.18 -21.04
N PRO A 153 -9.06 8.01 -20.49
CA PRO A 153 -8.73 6.89 -19.58
C PRO A 153 -9.66 6.82 -18.34
N PHE A 154 -9.90 5.63 -17.78
CA PHE A 154 -10.81 5.40 -16.62
C PHE A 154 -10.53 6.30 -15.40
N THR A 155 -9.27 6.68 -15.15
CA THR A 155 -8.86 7.66 -14.13
C THR A 155 -9.35 9.09 -14.38
N THR A 156 -9.99 9.30 -15.53
CA THR A 156 -10.53 10.54 -16.07
C THR A 156 -12.04 10.42 -16.30
N ILE A 157 -12.64 9.26 -15.97
CA ILE A 157 -14.09 9.13 -15.98
C ILE A 157 -14.63 10.03 -14.87
N LEU A 158 -15.23 11.09 -15.35
CA LEU A 158 -16.17 11.92 -14.65
C LEU A 158 -17.20 10.96 -14.06
N LYS A 159 -17.25 10.81 -12.73
CA LYS A 159 -18.48 10.32 -12.12
C LYS A 159 -19.51 11.44 -12.25
N GLY A 160 -20.08 11.58 -13.46
CA GLY A 160 -21.24 12.40 -13.75
C GLY A 160 -22.48 11.75 -13.13
N LYS A 161 -23.33 12.58 -12.51
CA LYS A 161 -24.54 12.14 -11.82
C LYS A 161 -25.70 11.93 -12.81
N LYS A 162 -26.63 11.04 -12.43
CA LYS A 162 -28.05 11.20 -12.78
C LYS A 162 -28.48 12.63 -12.41
N LEU A 163 -29.15 13.30 -13.35
CA LEU A 163 -29.72 14.65 -13.26
C LEU A 163 -30.08 15.08 -11.82
N GLY A 164 -29.37 16.06 -11.23
CA GLY A 164 -29.86 16.79 -10.05
C GLY A 164 -29.01 16.90 -8.76
N SER A 165 -27.68 16.76 -8.73
CA SER A 165 -26.95 16.99 -7.46
C SER A 165 -25.66 17.82 -7.53
N LYS A 166 -25.54 18.77 -6.58
CA LYS A 166 -24.65 19.95 -6.49
C LYS A 166 -23.15 19.71 -6.22
N THR A 167 -22.52 18.62 -6.69
CA THR A 167 -21.05 18.43 -6.49
C THR A 167 -20.27 18.59 -7.79
N PRO A 168 -19.21 19.43 -7.81
CA PRO A 168 -18.40 19.67 -9.00
C PRO A 168 -17.60 18.45 -9.42
N ILE A 169 -17.40 18.29 -10.72
CA ILE A 169 -16.56 17.25 -11.31
C ILE A 169 -15.13 17.80 -11.51
N TYR A 170 -14.11 16.99 -11.21
CA TYR A 170 -12.71 17.37 -11.29
C TYR A 170 -11.97 16.55 -12.36
N CYS A 171 -11.14 17.21 -13.17
CA CYS A 171 -10.19 16.58 -14.09
C CYS A 171 -8.80 17.25 -14.00
N LEU A 172 -7.75 16.59 -14.48
CA LEU A 172 -6.41 17.20 -14.51
C LEU A 172 -6.33 18.29 -15.58
N ARG A 173 -5.66 19.41 -15.28
CA ARG A 173 -5.48 20.52 -16.24
C ARG A 173 -4.87 20.07 -17.57
N ALA A 174 -3.86 19.21 -17.51
CA ALA A 174 -3.21 18.69 -18.71
C ALA A 174 -4.16 17.87 -19.59
N GLN A 175 -5.13 17.17 -18.97
CA GLN A 175 -6.14 16.40 -19.69
C GLN A 175 -7.18 17.33 -20.33
N LYS A 176 -7.66 18.35 -19.60
CA LYS A 176 -8.54 19.37 -20.17
C LYS A 176 -7.89 20.07 -21.36
N ALA A 177 -6.64 20.52 -21.22
CA ALA A 177 -5.93 21.17 -22.31
C ALA A 177 -5.74 20.27 -23.54
N LYS A 178 -5.54 18.95 -23.34
CA LYS A 178 -5.49 17.99 -24.45
C LYS A 178 -6.85 17.86 -25.13
N PHE A 179 -7.94 17.85 -24.36
CA PHE A 179 -9.30 17.79 -24.89
C PHE A 179 -9.66 19.04 -25.69
N ASP A 180 -9.38 20.23 -25.15
CA ASP A 180 -9.67 21.50 -25.81
C ASP A 180 -8.97 21.58 -27.18
N ARG A 181 -7.72 21.12 -27.26
CA ARG A 181 -6.98 21.02 -28.54
C ARG A 181 -7.65 20.08 -29.54
N VAL A 182 -8.06 18.89 -29.12
CA VAL A 182 -8.74 17.93 -30.00
C VAL A 182 -10.07 18.50 -30.51
N LYS A 183 -10.80 19.22 -29.65
CA LYS A 183 -12.04 19.91 -30.04
C LYS A 183 -11.76 21.02 -31.06
N GLU A 184 -10.75 21.84 -30.83
CA GLU A 184 -10.33 22.89 -31.77
C GLU A 184 -9.86 22.33 -33.11
N GLU A 185 -9.06 21.25 -33.10
CA GLU A 185 -8.46 20.68 -34.30
C GLU A 185 -9.47 19.95 -35.19
N PHE A 186 -10.39 19.17 -34.61
CA PHE A 186 -11.27 18.30 -35.41
C PHE A 186 -12.74 18.71 -35.40
N VAL A 187 -13.27 19.11 -34.24
CA VAL A 187 -14.70 19.43 -34.11
C VAL A 187 -15.00 20.80 -34.71
N ASN A 188 -14.24 21.83 -34.33
CA ASN A 188 -14.45 23.18 -34.85
C ASN A 188 -14.15 23.30 -36.35
N ASN A 189 -13.30 22.42 -36.87
CA ASN A 189 -12.93 22.36 -38.29
C ASN A 189 -13.82 21.38 -39.11
N ASN A 190 -14.82 20.74 -38.50
CA ASN A 190 -15.67 19.71 -39.13
C ASN A 190 -14.89 18.54 -39.78
N ASP A 191 -13.71 18.19 -39.24
CA ASP A 191 -12.90 17.07 -39.72
C ASP A 191 -13.31 15.76 -39.01
N GLY A 192 -14.41 15.16 -39.46
CA GLY A 192 -14.89 13.87 -38.93
C GLY A 192 -13.91 12.71 -39.17
N LYS A 193 -13.17 12.73 -40.29
CA LYS A 193 -12.23 11.65 -40.63
C LYS A 193 -11.01 11.67 -39.73
N GLY A 194 -10.41 12.84 -39.51
CA GLY A 194 -9.29 12.99 -38.57
C GLY A 194 -9.69 12.66 -37.14
N LEU A 195 -10.91 13.01 -36.74
CA LEU A 195 -11.45 12.63 -35.42
C LEU A 195 -11.53 11.11 -35.24
N ASP A 196 -12.00 10.38 -36.25
CA ASP A 196 -12.13 8.92 -36.18
C ASP A 196 -10.77 8.21 -36.21
N GLU A 197 -9.80 8.69 -37.01
CA GLU A 197 -8.42 8.21 -36.99
C GLU A 197 -7.76 8.44 -35.61
N TRP A 198 -7.97 9.62 -35.00
CA TRP A 198 -7.49 9.93 -33.66
C TRP A 198 -8.11 9.00 -32.60
N LYS A 199 -9.42 8.73 -32.68
CA LYS A 199 -10.12 7.79 -31.77
C LYS A 199 -9.52 6.39 -31.86
N LEU A 200 -9.31 5.87 -33.07
CA LEU A 200 -8.65 4.56 -33.28
C LEU A 200 -7.24 4.52 -32.70
N GLN A 201 -6.47 5.61 -32.86
CA GLN A 201 -5.14 5.73 -32.27
C GLN A 201 -5.18 5.77 -30.73
N GLN A 202 -6.16 6.44 -30.11
CA GLN A 202 -6.30 6.43 -28.65
C GLN A 202 -6.67 5.03 -28.13
N LEU A 203 -7.56 4.30 -28.82
CA LEU A 203 -7.92 2.93 -28.44
C LEU A 203 -6.71 1.99 -28.48
N SER A 204 -5.87 2.07 -29.52
CA SER A 204 -4.68 1.23 -29.63
C SER A 204 -3.66 1.52 -28.52
N TYR A 205 -3.49 2.81 -28.19
CA TYR A 205 -2.67 3.23 -27.06
C TYR A 205 -3.18 2.63 -25.74
N TRP A 206 -4.48 2.67 -25.48
CA TRP A 206 -5.04 2.12 -24.26
C TRP A 206 -4.95 0.63 -24.15
N LYS A 207 -5.16 -0.07 -25.26
CA LYS A 207 -4.97 -1.52 -25.31
C LYS A 207 -3.55 -1.87 -24.86
N THR A 208 -2.56 -1.13 -25.36
CA THR A 208 -1.16 -1.28 -24.97
C THR A 208 -0.94 -0.98 -23.49
N GLN A 209 -1.39 0.19 -23.01
CA GLN A 209 -1.23 0.58 -21.60
C GLN A 209 -1.91 -0.40 -20.64
N ARG A 210 -3.07 -0.95 -21.01
CA ARG A 210 -3.79 -1.95 -20.22
C ARG A 210 -3.00 -3.25 -20.14
N GLN A 211 -2.46 -3.72 -21.26
CA GLN A 211 -1.61 -4.92 -21.29
C GLN A 211 -0.36 -4.75 -20.43
N GLU A 212 0.33 -3.60 -20.53
CA GLU A 212 1.49 -3.27 -19.69
C GLU A 212 1.10 -3.21 -18.20
N GLY A 213 -0.05 -2.62 -17.88
CA GLY A 213 -0.59 -2.57 -16.52
C GLY A 213 -0.95 -3.95 -15.96
N ASP A 214 -1.55 -4.83 -16.77
CA ASP A 214 -1.89 -6.20 -16.39
C ASP A 214 -0.62 -7.03 -16.11
N GLN A 215 0.45 -6.84 -16.88
CA GLN A 215 1.76 -7.46 -16.60
C GLN A 215 2.32 -6.98 -15.26
N LEU A 216 2.22 -5.68 -14.98
CA LEU A 216 2.69 -5.10 -13.72
C LEU A 216 1.89 -5.60 -12.51
N LEU A 217 0.57 -5.75 -12.64
CA LEU A 217 -0.27 -6.32 -11.59
C LEU A 217 0.11 -7.78 -11.30
N LYS A 218 0.29 -8.60 -12.34
CA LYS A 218 0.76 -9.98 -12.17
C LYS A 218 2.12 -10.04 -11.46
N TYR A 219 3.02 -9.14 -11.78
CA TYR A 219 4.29 -9.01 -11.07
C TYR A 219 4.08 -8.70 -9.58
N PHE A 220 3.25 -7.70 -9.24
CA PHE A 220 2.97 -7.38 -7.84
C PHE A 220 2.34 -8.54 -7.08
N ASP A 221 1.42 -9.28 -7.69
CA ASP A 221 0.82 -10.47 -7.11
C ASP A 221 1.88 -11.55 -6.84
N SER A 222 2.79 -11.77 -7.80
CA SER A 222 3.89 -12.73 -7.63
C SER A 222 4.85 -12.35 -6.49
N VAL A 223 5.22 -11.07 -6.38
CA VAL A 223 6.08 -10.57 -5.30
C VAL A 223 5.39 -10.67 -3.94
N ALA A 224 4.09 -10.37 -3.88
CA ALA A 224 3.30 -10.53 -2.66
C ALA A 224 3.20 -12.00 -2.23
N ALA A 225 3.03 -12.92 -3.18
CA ALA A 225 3.03 -14.36 -2.95
C ALA A 225 4.39 -14.83 -2.42
N SER A 226 5.50 -14.53 -3.11
CA SER A 226 6.84 -14.90 -2.65
C SER A 226 7.15 -14.37 -1.25
N ARG A 227 6.79 -13.11 -0.96
CA ARG A 227 6.94 -12.54 0.38
C ARG A 227 6.08 -13.27 1.42
N SER A 228 4.85 -13.64 1.06
CA SER A 228 3.99 -14.44 1.94
C SER A 228 4.65 -15.78 2.25
N ASP A 229 5.20 -16.46 1.25
CA ASP A 229 5.88 -17.76 1.40
C ASP A 229 7.12 -17.63 2.31
N GLU A 230 7.98 -16.63 2.09
CA GLU A 230 9.12 -16.34 2.97
C GLU A 230 8.70 -16.12 4.43
N LEU A 231 7.62 -15.37 4.65
CA LEU A 231 7.08 -15.14 5.98
C LEU A 231 6.51 -16.43 6.60
N GLN A 232 5.89 -17.30 5.80
CA GLN A 232 5.40 -18.60 6.29
C GLN A 232 6.55 -19.53 6.67
N VAL A 233 7.61 -19.59 5.86
CA VAL A 233 8.83 -20.36 6.19
C VAL A 233 9.38 -19.91 7.55
N LEU A 234 9.55 -18.60 7.75
CA LEU A 234 10.03 -18.07 9.04
C LEU A 234 9.10 -18.39 10.22
N LYS A 235 7.78 -18.39 10.01
CA LYS A 235 6.81 -18.76 11.05
C LYS A 235 6.89 -20.25 11.39
N LEU A 236 7.00 -21.11 10.39
CA LEU A 236 7.11 -22.56 10.56
C LEU A 236 8.42 -22.93 11.28
N GLU A 237 9.55 -22.37 10.85
CA GLU A 237 10.84 -22.56 11.52
C GLU A 237 10.79 -22.11 12.99
N ARG A 238 10.16 -20.96 13.25
CA ARG A 238 9.99 -20.46 14.62
C ARG A 238 9.10 -21.40 15.44
N LYS A 239 7.97 -21.83 14.88
CA LYS A 239 7.03 -22.76 15.53
C LYS A 239 7.73 -24.04 15.91
N GLU A 240 8.47 -24.65 14.98
CA GLU A 240 9.17 -25.91 15.23
C GLU A 240 10.21 -25.75 16.34
N ARG A 241 11.02 -24.70 16.31
CA ARG A 241 12.00 -24.44 17.38
C ARG A 241 11.35 -24.21 18.75
N ILE A 242 10.18 -23.58 18.80
CA ILE A 242 9.41 -23.43 20.04
C ILE A 242 8.92 -24.80 20.51
N HIS A 243 8.36 -25.61 19.61
CA HIS A 243 7.86 -26.94 19.92
C HIS A 243 8.98 -27.86 20.43
N GLU A 244 10.14 -27.89 19.78
CA GLU A 244 11.33 -28.62 20.22
C GLU A 244 11.75 -28.24 21.65
N ARG A 245 11.81 -26.95 21.96
CA ARG A 245 12.17 -26.49 23.30
C ARG A 245 11.12 -26.82 24.35
N LEU A 246 9.83 -26.73 24.01
CA LEU A 246 8.75 -27.13 24.92
C LEU A 246 8.77 -28.64 25.17
N ARG A 247 9.03 -29.46 24.15
CA ARG A 247 9.25 -30.91 24.29
C ARG A 247 10.42 -31.22 25.23
N ALA A 248 11.53 -30.49 25.08
CA ALA A 248 12.69 -30.64 25.96
C ALA A 248 12.38 -30.26 27.43
N LEU A 249 11.36 -29.43 27.66
CA LEU A 249 10.84 -29.09 28.99
C LEU A 249 9.77 -30.08 29.49
N GLY A 250 9.47 -31.15 28.74
CA GLY A 250 8.52 -32.19 29.12
C GLY A 250 7.08 -31.95 28.65
N TRP A 251 6.82 -30.97 27.78
CA TRP A 251 5.49 -30.80 27.20
C TRP A 251 5.24 -31.80 26.07
N GLU A 252 4.15 -32.57 26.19
CA GLU A 252 3.73 -33.51 25.16
C GLU A 252 3.14 -32.82 23.92
N ASN A 253 3.29 -33.44 22.75
CA ASN A 253 2.75 -32.92 21.47
C ASN A 253 1.24 -32.65 21.52
N ARG A 254 0.50 -33.44 22.32
CA ARG A 254 -0.94 -33.24 22.56
C ARG A 254 -1.28 -31.87 23.14
N TYR A 255 -0.33 -31.08 23.63
CA TYR A 255 -0.58 -29.71 24.09
C TYR A 255 -0.11 -28.64 23.11
N LEU A 256 0.70 -29.02 22.12
CA LEU A 256 1.40 -28.11 21.20
C LEU A 256 0.62 -27.89 19.90
N ASP A 257 -0.17 -28.87 19.46
CA ASP A 257 -0.92 -28.83 18.21
C ASP A 257 -2.30 -28.17 18.32
N CYS A 258 -2.47 -27.24 19.27
CA CYS A 258 -3.72 -26.54 19.54
C CYS A 258 -4.97 -27.45 19.62
N PRO A 259 -5.00 -28.52 20.44
CA PRO A 259 -6.26 -29.17 20.74
C PRO A 259 -7.08 -28.28 21.68
N GLY A 260 -8.34 -28.10 21.36
CA GLY A 260 -9.25 -27.24 22.09
C GLY A 260 -9.90 -26.18 21.21
N ASN A 261 -11.23 -26.10 21.28
CA ASN A 261 -12.05 -25.17 20.50
C ASN A 261 -12.02 -23.71 21.01
N SER A 262 -11.14 -23.38 21.97
CA SER A 262 -11.04 -22.03 22.49
C SER A 262 -10.39 -21.09 21.47
N GLU A 263 -11.23 -20.32 20.79
CA GLU A 263 -10.82 -19.25 19.87
C GLU A 263 -9.83 -18.26 20.53
N HIS A 264 -10.01 -18.01 21.83
CA HIS A 264 -9.13 -17.15 22.61
C HIS A 264 -7.72 -17.77 22.78
N PHE A 265 -7.63 -19.07 23.06
CA PHE A 265 -6.34 -19.77 23.12
C PHE A 265 -5.65 -19.73 21.75
N LYS A 266 -6.35 -20.10 20.68
CA LYS A 266 -5.81 -20.10 19.31
C LYS A 266 -5.23 -18.73 18.93
N LYS A 267 -5.98 -17.65 19.16
CA LYS A 267 -5.50 -16.28 18.91
C LYS A 267 -4.25 -15.92 19.72
N LYS A 268 -4.24 -16.22 21.03
CA LYS A 268 -3.07 -15.95 21.88
C LYS A 268 -1.86 -16.78 21.46
N TRP A 269 -2.06 -18.07 21.18
CA TRP A 269 -1.01 -18.98 20.74
C TRP A 269 -0.40 -18.52 19.40
N SER A 270 -1.21 -18.30 18.37
CA SER A 270 -0.76 -17.77 17.07
C SER A 270 -0.01 -16.44 17.22
N SER A 271 -0.47 -15.54 18.10
CA SER A 271 0.21 -14.26 18.33
C SER A 271 1.62 -14.38 18.93
N LEU A 272 1.93 -15.49 19.60
CA LEU A 272 3.21 -15.76 20.25
C LEU A 272 4.14 -16.63 19.38
N VAL A 273 3.55 -17.65 18.75
CA VAL A 273 4.26 -18.72 18.03
C VAL A 273 4.38 -18.41 16.54
N GLU A 274 3.32 -17.91 15.90
CA GLU A 274 3.25 -17.69 14.44
C GLU A 274 3.73 -16.28 14.03
N VAL A 275 4.86 -15.87 14.61
CA VAL A 275 5.52 -14.59 14.32
C VAL A 275 6.68 -14.81 13.35
N ALA A 276 6.72 -14.07 12.24
CA ALA A 276 7.81 -14.17 11.25
C ALA A 276 9.10 -13.49 11.74
N LYS A 277 9.69 -14.01 12.82
CA LYS A 277 10.94 -13.53 13.42
C LYS A 277 11.76 -14.71 13.95
N PRO A 278 13.08 -14.75 13.71
CA PRO A 278 13.94 -15.79 14.28
C PRO A 278 13.80 -15.89 15.80
N LEU A 279 13.83 -17.11 16.33
CA LEU A 279 13.84 -17.35 17.77
C LEU A 279 15.27 -17.21 18.30
N THR A 280 15.54 -16.15 19.05
CA THR A 280 16.81 -15.93 19.76
C THR A 280 16.66 -16.27 21.24
N GLU A 281 17.78 -16.50 21.95
CA GLU A 281 17.74 -16.79 23.39
C GLU A 281 17.02 -15.71 24.20
N ARG A 282 17.27 -14.44 23.88
CA ARG A 282 16.58 -13.32 24.54
C ARG A 282 15.07 -13.32 24.27
N ILE A 283 14.64 -13.72 23.08
CA ILE A 283 13.20 -13.82 22.78
C ILE A 283 12.61 -15.01 23.54
N TRP A 284 13.30 -16.14 23.54
CA TRP A 284 12.87 -17.35 24.24
C TRP A 284 12.67 -17.12 25.74
N THR A 285 13.62 -16.48 26.42
CA THR A 285 13.50 -16.20 27.87
C THR A 285 12.28 -15.35 28.23
N ASN A 286 11.91 -14.42 27.36
CA ASN A 286 10.71 -13.58 27.53
C ASN A 286 9.41 -14.27 27.10
N LEU A 287 9.52 -15.27 26.22
CA LEU A 287 8.39 -15.99 25.64
C LEU A 287 7.95 -17.15 26.53
N LEU A 288 8.91 -17.89 27.10
CA LEU A 288 8.68 -19.11 27.85
C LEU A 288 7.64 -18.95 28.98
N PRO A 289 7.71 -17.96 29.89
CA PRO A 289 6.70 -17.81 30.94
C PRO A 289 5.28 -17.60 30.41
N LYS A 290 5.14 -16.94 29.26
CA LYS A 290 3.84 -16.70 28.62
C LYS A 290 3.27 -17.97 28.00
N LEU A 291 4.12 -18.77 27.35
CA LEU A 291 3.73 -20.06 26.78
C LEU A 291 3.34 -21.04 27.87
N THR A 292 4.15 -21.18 28.92
CA THR A 292 3.88 -22.10 30.03
C THR A 292 2.53 -21.79 30.68
N ARG A 293 2.28 -20.53 31.05
CA ARG A 293 1.00 -20.10 31.62
C ARG A 293 -0.18 -20.39 30.68
N LEU A 294 -0.03 -20.09 29.39
CA LEU A 294 -1.08 -20.31 28.40
C LEU A 294 -1.40 -21.80 28.22
N LEU A 295 -0.37 -22.66 28.23
CA LEU A 295 -0.52 -24.11 28.15
C LEU A 295 -1.18 -24.68 29.41
N GLU A 296 -0.79 -24.21 30.59
CA GLU A 296 -1.38 -24.60 31.87
C GLU A 296 -2.88 -24.25 31.92
N GLU A 297 -3.23 -23.01 31.55
CA GLU A 297 -4.63 -22.56 31.47
C GLU A 297 -5.48 -23.41 30.50
N ASN A 298 -4.87 -23.99 29.47
CA ASN A 298 -5.58 -24.77 28.44
C ASN A 298 -5.67 -26.28 28.73
N ARG A 299 -4.99 -26.81 29.76
CA ARG A 299 -4.92 -28.27 30.01
C ARG A 299 -6.29 -28.93 30.09
N GLY A 300 -7.21 -28.36 30.87
CA GLY A 300 -8.56 -28.92 31.01
C GLY A 300 -9.38 -28.89 29.71
N GLN A 301 -9.15 -27.90 28.85
CA GLN A 301 -9.82 -27.82 27.55
C GLN A 301 -9.32 -28.89 26.57
N VAL A 302 -8.03 -29.24 26.64
CA VAL A 302 -7.48 -30.36 25.87
C VAL A 302 -8.12 -31.67 26.30
N GLU A 303 -8.26 -31.91 27.61
CA GLU A 303 -8.87 -33.14 28.13
C GLU A 303 -10.33 -33.28 27.70
N ILE A 304 -11.12 -32.20 27.79
CA ILE A 304 -12.51 -32.17 27.32
C ILE A 304 -12.57 -32.47 25.82
N TYR A 305 -11.77 -31.78 25.03
CA TYR A 305 -11.74 -31.97 23.58
C TYR A 305 -11.38 -33.41 23.21
N GLU A 306 -10.38 -34.01 23.85
CA GLU A 306 -10.03 -35.40 23.58
C GLU A 306 -11.13 -36.39 24.00
N GLN A 307 -11.84 -36.11 25.09
CA GLN A 307 -13.01 -36.92 25.49
C GLN A 307 -14.10 -36.85 24.41
N GLU A 308 -14.41 -35.65 23.93
CA GLU A 308 -15.35 -35.43 22.84
C GLU A 308 -14.92 -36.12 21.55
N GLN A 309 -13.64 -36.03 21.17
CA GLN A 309 -13.10 -36.74 20.00
C GLN A 309 -13.25 -38.26 20.15
N ARG A 310 -12.89 -38.82 21.32
CA ARG A 310 -13.06 -40.25 21.59
C ARG A 310 -14.53 -40.70 21.57
N GLN A 311 -15.45 -39.84 21.98
CA GLN A 311 -16.88 -40.13 21.91
C GLN A 311 -17.38 -40.09 20.46
N TYR A 312 -17.00 -39.05 19.72
CA TYR A 312 -17.33 -38.89 18.31
C TYR A 312 -16.80 -40.04 17.45
N GLU A 313 -15.55 -40.44 17.63
CA GLU A 313 -14.96 -41.57 16.90
C GLU A 313 -15.69 -42.89 17.19
N ARG A 314 -16.08 -43.12 18.45
CA ARG A 314 -16.87 -44.29 18.84
C ARG A 314 -18.25 -44.27 18.19
N GLN A 315 -18.93 -43.14 18.23
CA GLN A 315 -20.24 -42.98 17.60
C GLN A 315 -20.15 -43.21 16.09
N ARG A 316 -19.19 -42.57 15.42
CA ARG A 316 -18.94 -42.73 13.99
C ARG A 316 -18.67 -44.19 13.62
N LYS A 317 -17.91 -44.92 14.45
CA LYS A 317 -17.64 -46.34 14.21
C LYS A 317 -18.89 -47.21 14.35
N VAL A 318 -19.75 -46.91 15.32
CA VAL A 318 -21.04 -47.60 15.47
C VAL A 318 -21.94 -47.32 14.26
N GLU A 319 -22.03 -46.07 13.81
CA GLU A 319 -22.81 -45.70 12.62
C GLU A 319 -22.30 -46.41 11.36
N GLU A 320 -20.97 -46.49 11.18
CA GLU A 320 -20.33 -47.24 10.09
C GLU A 320 -20.70 -48.73 10.14
N LEU A 321 -20.54 -49.38 11.29
CA LEU A 321 -20.87 -50.81 11.47
C LEU A 321 -22.36 -51.10 11.28
N LEU A 322 -23.24 -50.18 11.72
CA LEU A 322 -24.67 -50.31 11.54
C LEU A 322 -25.06 -50.13 10.07
N GLY A 323 -24.38 -49.24 9.35
CA GLY A 323 -24.46 -49.11 7.90
C GLY A 323 -24.00 -50.36 7.14
N GLU A 324 -22.90 -50.98 7.55
CA GLU A 324 -22.45 -52.27 7.00
C GLU A 324 -23.45 -53.39 7.29
N PHE A 325 -23.93 -53.49 8.53
CA PHE A 325 -24.89 -54.52 8.92
C PHE A 325 -26.19 -54.39 8.13
N THR A 326 -26.74 -53.19 8.00
CA THR A 326 -27.97 -52.94 7.22
C THR A 326 -27.80 -53.27 5.73
N ARG A 327 -26.64 -52.97 5.13
CA ARG A 327 -26.34 -53.38 3.74
C ARG A 327 -26.24 -54.90 3.56
N VAL A 328 -25.72 -55.62 4.55
CA VAL A 328 -25.59 -57.09 4.51
C VAL A 328 -26.93 -57.76 4.79
N SER A 329 -27.74 -57.21 5.71
CA SER A 329 -29.01 -57.80 6.13
C SER A 329 -30.21 -57.40 5.25
N ASN A 330 -30.08 -56.38 4.40
CA ASN A 330 -31.08 -56.03 3.39
C ASN A 330 -30.41 -55.71 2.03
N PRO A 331 -30.10 -56.74 1.22
CA PRO A 331 -29.32 -56.58 -0.02
C PRO A 331 -30.12 -56.08 -1.23
N TYR A 332 -31.38 -55.65 -1.06
CA TYR A 332 -32.26 -55.20 -2.14
C TYR A 332 -32.68 -53.74 -2.00
#